data_AF-A0A971LE96-F1
#
_entry.id   AF-A0A971LE96-F1
#
_cell.length_a   1.000
_cell.length_b   1.000
_cell.length_c   1.000
_cell.angle_alpha   90.00
_cell.angle_beta   90.00
_cell.angle_gamma   90.00
#
_symmetry.space_group_name_H-M   'P 1'
#
loop_
_entity.id
_entity.type
_entity.pdbx_description
1 polymer ?
#
loop_
_entity_poly.entity_id
_entity_poly.type
_entity_poly.pdbx_seq_one_letter_code
_entity_poly.pdbx_strand_id
1 'polypeptide(L)'
;GKEEEYELYTLTERMAPEVFRNVKKSDKIVCANVDFYSGFIYNMLGIPPELYTPIFAVARIAGWSAHRIEELVSGGRILRPAYKCVQKRRKYIGMNERKQGKDAKK
;
A
#
# COMPACT_ATOMS: atom_id res chain seq x y z
N GLY A 1 -25.14 -16.90 -13.16
CA GLY A 1 -24.96 -15.46 -13.51
C GLY A 1 -23.52 -15.12 -13.86
N LYS A 2 -22.60 -15.32 -12.92
CA LYS A 2 -21.14 -15.24 -13.08
C LYS A 2 -20.44 -16.39 -12.35
N GLU A 3 -20.99 -17.60 -12.51
CA GLU A 3 -20.57 -18.80 -11.77
C GLU A 3 -19.15 -19.23 -12.16
N GLU A 4 -18.81 -19.21 -13.45
CA GLU A 4 -17.47 -19.57 -13.93
C GLU A 4 -16.39 -18.64 -13.34
N GLU A 5 -16.65 -17.32 -13.30
CA GLU A 5 -15.72 -16.37 -12.71
C GLU A 5 -15.62 -16.57 -11.19
N TYR A 6 -16.74 -16.82 -10.51
CA TYR A 6 -16.73 -17.12 -9.07
C TYR A 6 -15.93 -18.39 -8.74
N GLU A 7 -16.08 -19.45 -9.55
CA GLU A 7 -15.32 -20.69 -9.43
C GLU A 7 -13.82 -20.44 -9.64
N LEU A 8 -13.45 -19.60 -10.62
CA LEU A 8 -12.06 -19.20 -10.84
C LEU A 8 -11.47 -18.48 -9.62
N TYR A 9 -12.21 -17.55 -8.99
CA TYR A 9 -11.75 -16.86 -7.79
C TYR A 9 -11.56 -17.83 -6.61
N THR A 10 -12.52 -18.72 -6.40
CA THR A 10 -12.46 -19.75 -5.34
C THR A 10 -11.30 -20.71 -5.55
N LEU A 11 -11.10 -21.15 -6.80
CA LEU A 11 -9.97 -22.00 -7.17
C LEU A 11 -8.64 -21.29 -6.93
N THR A 12 -8.57 -19.99 -7.27
CA THR A 12 -7.38 -19.16 -7.05
C THR A 12 -7.08 -19.03 -5.56
N GLU A 13 -8.07 -18.73 -4.71
CA GLU A 13 -7.90 -18.67 -3.25
C GLU A 13 -7.36 -19.99 -2.69
N ARG A 14 -7.88 -21.12 -3.18
CA ARG A 14 -7.46 -22.45 -2.71
C ARG A 14 -6.07 -22.85 -3.18
N MET A 15 -5.72 -22.58 -4.44
CA MET A 15 -4.47 -23.06 -5.05
C MET A 15 -3.30 -22.09 -4.87
N ALA A 16 -3.55 -20.78 -4.83
CA ALA A 16 -2.48 -19.78 -4.74
C ALA A 16 -1.53 -20.01 -3.56
N PRO A 17 -1.97 -20.36 -2.34
CA PRO A 17 -1.06 -20.56 -1.21
C PRO A 17 -0.05 -21.69 -1.45
N GLU A 18 -0.50 -22.81 -2.01
CA GLU A 18 0.36 -23.96 -2.32
C GLU A 18 1.36 -23.63 -3.43
N VAL A 19 0.88 -23.02 -4.51
CA VAL A 19 1.73 -22.59 -5.64
C VAL A 19 2.78 -21.58 -5.16
N PHE A 20 2.40 -20.62 -4.33
CA PHE A 20 3.33 -19.64 -3.77
C PHE A 20 4.39 -20.31 -2.91
N ARG A 21 4.02 -21.28 -2.07
CA ARG A 21 4.98 -22.02 -1.24
C ARG A 21 6.00 -22.76 -2.11
N ASN A 22 5.53 -23.45 -3.15
CA ASN A 22 6.38 -24.23 -4.05
C ASN A 22 7.36 -23.33 -4.84
N VAL A 23 6.89 -22.17 -5.33
CA VAL A 23 7.71 -21.26 -6.16
C VAL A 23 8.64 -20.39 -5.32
N LYS A 24 8.14 -19.80 -4.22
CA LYS A 24 8.91 -18.87 -3.38
C LYS A 24 9.71 -19.55 -2.28
N LYS A 25 9.50 -20.86 -2.06
CA LYS A 25 10.13 -21.62 -0.95
C LYS A 25 9.99 -20.89 0.39
N SER A 26 8.81 -20.32 0.62
CA SER A 26 8.51 -19.51 1.80
C SER A 26 7.22 -19.98 2.42
N ASP A 27 7.21 -20.12 3.74
CA ASP A 27 6.03 -20.50 4.53
C ASP A 27 5.13 -19.30 4.87
N LYS A 28 5.32 -18.16 4.18
CA LYS A 28 4.45 -17.00 4.37
C LYS A 28 3.02 -17.36 3.98
N ILE A 29 2.11 -17.22 4.93
CA ILE A 29 0.68 -17.43 4.71
C ILE A 29 0.16 -16.32 3.79
N VAL A 30 -0.34 -16.71 2.62
CA VAL A 30 -1.02 -15.84 1.66
C VAL A 30 -2.49 -16.24 1.70
N CYS A 31 -3.36 -15.32 2.07
CA CYS A 31 -4.81 -15.51 2.05
C CYS A 31 -5.44 -14.47 1.13
N ALA A 32 -6.59 -14.80 0.55
CA ALA A 32 -7.41 -13.80 -0.11
C ALA A 32 -7.86 -12.76 0.93
N ASN A 33 -7.62 -11.48 0.63
CA ASN A 33 -8.13 -10.38 1.45
C ASN A 33 -9.54 -9.99 1.00
N VAL A 34 -10.18 -9.10 1.75
CA VAL A 34 -11.53 -8.60 1.41
C VAL A 34 -11.58 -7.96 0.02
N ASP A 35 -10.49 -7.32 -0.41
CA ASP A 35 -10.40 -6.64 -1.70
C ASP A 35 -10.43 -7.61 -2.89
N PHE A 36 -9.96 -8.85 -2.68
CA PHE A 36 -10.02 -9.92 -3.67
C PHE A 36 -11.45 -10.17 -4.13
N TYR A 37 -12.39 -10.27 -3.18
CA TYR A 37 -13.80 -10.51 -3.47
C TYR A 37 -14.59 -9.22 -3.74
N SER A 38 -14.23 -8.09 -3.11
CA SER A 38 -14.96 -6.83 -3.33
C SER A 38 -14.82 -6.32 -4.76
N GLY A 39 -13.65 -6.47 -5.39
CA GLY A 39 -13.45 -6.12 -6.80
C GLY A 39 -14.34 -6.94 -7.74
N PHE A 40 -14.50 -8.23 -7.46
CA PHE A 40 -15.43 -9.09 -8.21
C PHE A 40 -16.89 -8.64 -8.06
N ILE A 41 -17.31 -8.30 -6.84
CA ILE A 41 -18.65 -7.77 -6.58
C ILE A 41 -18.86 -6.43 -7.30
N TYR A 42 -17.88 -5.52 -7.27
CA TYR A 42 -17.99 -4.25 -8.00
C TYR A 42 -18.10 -4.46 -9.52
N ASN A 43 -17.39 -5.44 -10.07
CA ASN A 43 -17.53 -5.82 -11.48
C ASN A 43 -18.94 -6.38 -11.78
N MET A 44 -19.47 -7.24 -10.91
CA MET A 44 -20.84 -7.77 -11.03
C MET A 44 -21.89 -6.67 -11.00
N LEU A 45 -21.67 -5.62 -10.19
CA LEU A 45 -22.55 -4.45 -10.11
C LEU A 45 -22.37 -3.47 -11.28
N GLY A 46 -21.47 -3.74 -12.22
CA GLY A 46 -21.18 -2.86 -13.35
C GLY A 46 -20.48 -1.56 -12.97
N ILE A 47 -19.82 -1.52 -11.80
CA ILE A 47 -19.11 -0.35 -11.33
C ILE A 47 -17.78 -0.23 -12.09
N PRO A 48 -17.47 0.95 -12.66
CA PRO A 48 -16.21 1.18 -13.35
C PRO A 48 -15.01 1.07 -12.38
N PRO A 49 -13.88 0.45 -12.77
CA PRO A 49 -12.71 0.26 -11.91
C PRO A 49 -12.14 1.54 -11.30
N GLU A 50 -12.31 2.68 -11.99
CA GLU A 50 -11.88 4.00 -11.55
C GLU A 50 -12.60 4.43 -10.24
N LEU A 51 -13.74 3.82 -9.93
CA LEU A 51 -14.53 4.11 -8.73
C LEU A 51 -14.27 3.17 -7.55
N TYR A 52 -13.41 2.14 -7.70
CA TYR A 52 -13.17 1.18 -6.61
C TYR A 52 -12.53 1.86 -5.40
N THR A 53 -11.47 2.64 -5.61
CA THR A 53 -10.81 3.38 -4.53
C THR A 53 -11.70 4.48 -3.93
N PRO A 54 -12.44 5.29 -4.71
CA PRO A 54 -13.43 6.20 -4.16
C PRO A 54 -14.48 5.54 -3.25
N ILE A 55 -15.05 4.39 -3.63
CA ILE A 55 -16.02 3.67 -2.80
C ILE A 55 -15.39 3.20 -1.49
N PHE A 56 -14.17 2.64 -1.57
CA PHE A 56 -13.40 2.27 -0.38
C PHE A 56 -13.20 3.48 0.55
N ALA A 57 -12.79 4.64 0.01
CA ALA A 57 -12.59 5.85 0.79
C ALA A 57 -13.89 6.30 1.49
N VAL A 58 -15.04 6.29 0.80
CA VAL A 58 -16.35 6.62 1.38
C VAL A 58 -16.68 5.71 2.56
N ALA A 59 -16.49 4.39 2.41
CA ALA A 59 -16.68 3.43 3.49
C ALA A 59 -15.70 3.65 4.67
N ARG A 60 -14.56 4.30 4.42
CA ARG A 60 -13.53 4.56 5.44
C ARG A 60 -13.66 5.87 6.19
N ILE A 61 -14.37 6.87 5.64
CA ILE A 61 -14.53 8.19 6.25
C ILE A 61 -15.01 8.12 7.71
N ALA A 62 -16.03 7.33 8.02
CA ALA A 62 -16.55 7.23 9.39
C ALA A 62 -15.48 6.79 10.40
N GLY A 63 -14.64 5.81 10.02
CA GLY A 63 -13.56 5.35 10.89
C GLY A 63 -12.40 6.34 10.97
N TRP A 64 -12.04 7.01 9.87
CA TRP A 64 -11.03 8.08 9.91
C TRP A 64 -11.48 9.24 10.81
N SER A 65 -12.74 9.62 10.74
CA SER A 65 -13.33 10.63 11.63
C SER A 65 -13.28 10.18 13.09
N ALA A 66 -13.63 8.92 13.40
CA ALA A 66 -13.54 8.38 14.75
C ALA A 66 -12.11 8.42 15.30
N HIS A 67 -11.13 7.93 14.54
CA HIS A 67 -9.71 7.99 14.92
C HIS A 67 -9.23 9.43 15.13
N ARG A 68 -9.71 10.38 14.31
CA ARG A 68 -9.35 11.78 14.47
C ARG A 68 -9.91 12.38 15.76
N ILE A 69 -11.16 12.05 16.10
CA ILE A 69 -11.78 12.48 17.35
C ILE A 69 -11.05 11.87 18.55
N GLU A 70 -10.71 10.59 18.49
CA GLU A 70 -9.94 9.90 19.53
C GLU A 70 -8.61 10.59 19.80
N GLU A 71 -7.82 10.89 18.75
CA GLU A 71 -6.53 11.57 18.90
C GLU A 71 -6.66 12.98 19.51
N LEU A 72 -7.70 13.73 19.11
CA LEU A 72 -7.98 15.06 19.64
C LEU A 72 -8.31 15.04 21.14
N VAL A 73 -9.09 14.04 21.57
CA VAL A 73 -9.54 13.92 22.98
C VAL A 73 -8.45 13.32 23.86
N SER A 74 -7.65 12.37 23.36
CA SER A 74 -6.64 11.65 24.16
C SER A 74 -5.37 12.44 24.47
N GLY A 75 -5.12 13.59 23.84
CA GLY A 75 -4.00 14.44 24.23
C GLY A 75 -3.43 15.38 23.16
N GLY A 76 -3.98 15.43 21.95
CA GLY A 76 -3.66 16.46 20.95
C GLY A 76 -2.17 16.61 20.62
N ARG A 77 -1.38 15.54 20.84
CA ARG A 77 0.08 15.59 20.71
C ARG A 77 0.45 15.68 19.23
N ILE A 78 1.13 16.77 18.87
CA ILE A 78 1.67 16.93 17.52
C ILE A 78 2.71 15.84 17.25
N LEU A 79 2.51 15.08 16.17
CA LEU A 79 3.45 14.09 15.68
C LEU A 79 4.71 14.77 15.14
N ARG A 80 5.86 14.54 15.79
CA ARG A 80 7.18 15.07 15.40
C ARG A 80 8.23 13.96 15.36
N PRO A 81 8.23 13.12 14.31
CA PRO A 81 9.24 12.07 14.17
C PRO A 81 10.65 12.69 14.01
N ALA A 82 11.66 12.07 14.62
CA ALA A 82 13.05 12.44 14.45
C ALA A 82 13.72 11.53 13.41
N TYR A 83 14.68 12.08 12.66
CA TYR A 83 15.45 11.33 11.67
C TYR A 83 16.94 11.39 11.99
N LYS A 84 17.64 10.29 11.73
CA LYS A 84 19.11 10.23 11.84
C LYS A 84 19.73 10.45 10.47
N CYS A 85 20.49 11.54 10.30
CA CYS A 85 21.26 11.77 9.09
C CYS A 85 22.45 10.80 9.01
N VAL A 86 22.53 10.03 7.92
CA VAL A 86 23.66 9.12 7.63
C VAL A 86 24.76 9.79 6.81
N GLN A 87 24.52 10.98 6.28
CA GLN A 87 25.51 11.72 5.49
C GLN A 87 26.52 12.40 6.40
N LYS A 88 27.79 12.35 5.99
CA LYS A 88 28.86 13.13 6.65
C LYS A 88 28.62 14.62 6.38
N ARG A 89 28.91 15.47 7.37
CA ARG A 89 28.87 16.93 7.19
C ARG A 89 29.84 17.33 6.09
N ARG A 90 29.34 18.01 5.05
CA ARG A 90 30.15 18.53 3.94
C ARG A 90 30.34 20.03 4.13
N LYS A 91 31.53 20.53 3.78
CA LYS A 91 31.75 21.97 3.65
C LYS A 91 30.99 22.45 2.42
N TYR A 92 30.38 23.63 2.52
CA TYR A 92 29.79 24.28 1.37
C TYR A 92 30.90 24.68 0.38
N ILE A 93 30.64 24.49 -0.92
CA ILE A 93 31.53 24.90 -2.00
C ILE A 93 30.75 25.88 -2.88
N GLY A 94 31.32 27.05 -3.14
CA GLY A 94 30.70 28.08 -3.96
C GLY A 94 30.41 27.54 -5.37
N MET A 95 29.37 28.03 -6.03
CA MET A 95 28.92 27.46 -7.32
C MET A 95 30.05 27.43 -8.36
N ASN A 96 30.89 28.46 -8.39
CA ASN A 96 32.04 28.58 -9.30
C ASN A 96 33.19 27.61 -8.99
N GLU A 97 33.23 27.05 -7.77
CA GLU A 97 34.29 26.17 -7.28
C GLU A 97 33.87 24.68 -7.31
N ARG A 98 32.62 24.39 -7.68
CA ARG A 98 32.11 23.02 -7.82
C ARG A 98 32.65 22.41 -9.10
N LYS A 99 33.40 21.31 -9.02
CA LYS A 99 33.85 20.57 -10.21
C LYS A 99 32.63 20.08 -11.01
N GLN A 100 32.56 20.44 -12.30
CA GLN A 100 31.57 19.89 -13.24
C GLN A 100 31.80 18.38 -13.40
N GLY A 101 30.86 17.60 -12.87
CA GLY A 101 30.49 16.20 -13.17
C GLY A 101 31.38 15.31 -14.05
N LYS A 102 32.67 15.12 -13.74
CA LYS A 102 33.46 13.97 -14.27
C LYS A 102 33.78 12.89 -13.22
N ASP A 103 33.55 13.16 -11.93
CA ASP A 103 33.94 12.25 -10.83
C ASP A 103 32.76 11.50 -10.18
N ALA A 104 31.56 11.52 -10.78
CA ALA A 104 30.36 10.87 -10.21
C ALA A 104 30.22 9.36 -10.53
N LYS A 105 31.23 8.75 -11.16
CA LYS A 105 31.33 7.29 -11.37
C LYS A 105 32.72 6.79 -10.98
N LYS A 106 32.93 6.56 -9.69
CA LYS A 106 33.87 5.57 -9.17
C LYS A 106 33.36 5.10 -7.81
#